data_AF-A0A101SLG3-F1
#
_entry.id   AF-A0A101SLG3-F1
#
_cell.length_a   1.000
_cell.length_b   1.000
_cell.length_c   1.000
_cell.angle_alpha   90.00
_cell.angle_beta   90.00
_cell.angle_gamma   90.00
#
_symmetry.space_group_name_H-M   'P 1'
#
loop_
_entity.id
_entity.type
_entity.pdbx_description
1 polymer ?
#
loop_
_entity_poly.entity_id
_entity_poly.type
_entity_poly.pdbx_seq_one_letter_code
_entity_poly.pdbx_strand_id
1 'polypeptide(L)'
;MPPQPPPPRMPAALPVLPYRKPTKGRDYWVLDDVLPDADAVRERCLAKDDWVRGHPYTSEAWPGLRAMPGLEPAELARVERLVRKATGAGELWVQRAPGGGTLNHNCVQVVGEGESEPRPHTDSRALCRYAAVLYLNPHVPKDCGTSFYRQSLPGGRLGGNVVQAPHNNLVEALGTRFVSPDAFTEDVRVPHRYNRLLLYNANLVHSATGYTGRTLEEKRMTAVFFWMA
;
A
#
# COMPACT_ATOMS: atom_id res chain seq x y z
N MET A 1 10.38 34.24 45.72
CA MET A 1 9.38 33.81 44.71
C MET A 1 9.79 32.44 44.21
N PRO A 2 8.89 31.45 44.15
CA PRO A 2 9.21 30.17 43.53
C PRO A 2 9.46 30.35 42.02
N PRO A 3 10.41 29.63 41.42
CA PRO A 3 10.68 29.70 39.99
C PRO A 3 9.45 29.18 39.22
N GLN A 4 9.06 29.91 38.17
CA GLN A 4 7.99 29.48 37.28
C GLN A 4 8.39 28.17 36.58
N PRO A 5 7.46 27.20 36.46
CA PRO A 5 7.69 26.01 35.66
C PRO A 5 7.94 26.41 34.20
N PRO A 6 8.84 25.69 33.50
CA PRO A 6 9.11 25.97 32.09
C PRO A 6 7.82 25.80 31.27
N PRO A 7 7.63 26.59 30.21
CA PRO A 7 6.47 26.45 29.36
C PRO A 7 6.43 25.04 28.75
N PRO A 8 5.23 24.47 28.55
CA PRO A 8 5.10 23.17 27.90
C PRO A 8 5.78 23.22 26.53
N ARG A 9 6.73 22.30 26.28
CA ARG A 9 7.35 22.16 24.96
C ARG A 9 6.23 21.87 23.95
N MET A 10 6.02 22.80 23.02
CA MET A 10 5.18 22.53 21.87
C MET A 10 5.73 21.28 21.16
N PRO A 11 4.87 20.31 20.79
CA PRO A 11 5.32 19.20 19.97
C PRO A 11 6.01 19.75 18.72
N ALA A 12 7.21 19.28 18.42
CA ALA A 12 7.90 19.68 17.20
C ALA A 12 6.99 19.39 16.00
N ALA A 13 6.78 20.38 15.14
CA ALA A 13 5.98 20.19 13.93
C ALA A 13 6.63 19.10 13.06
N LEU A 14 5.80 18.20 12.50
CA LEU A 14 6.28 17.15 11.61
C LEU A 14 7.02 17.79 10.41
N PRO A 15 8.13 17.18 9.95
CA PRO A 15 8.77 17.60 8.70
C PRO A 15 7.77 17.62 7.54
N VAL A 16 7.86 18.65 6.70
CA VAL A 16 6.97 18.80 5.54
C VAL A 16 7.57 18.03 4.36
N LEU A 17 6.82 17.04 3.87
CA LEU A 17 7.18 16.27 2.70
C LEU A 17 7.09 17.14 1.43
N PRO A 18 7.89 16.85 0.39
CA PRO A 18 7.68 17.42 -0.93
C PRO A 18 6.35 16.93 -1.51
N TYR A 19 5.66 17.83 -2.22
CA TYR A 19 4.42 17.50 -2.92
C TYR A 19 4.68 17.21 -4.39
N ARG A 20 4.04 16.15 -4.89
CA ARG A 20 3.85 15.92 -6.32
C ARG A 20 2.44 15.39 -6.53
N LYS A 21 1.63 16.10 -7.31
CA LYS A 21 0.28 15.66 -7.66
C LYS A 21 0.32 14.27 -8.30
N PRO A 22 -0.28 13.23 -7.70
CA PRO A 22 -0.32 11.90 -8.31
C PRO A 22 -1.00 11.99 -9.67
N THR A 23 -0.27 11.65 -10.73
CA THR A 23 -0.73 11.79 -12.11
C THR A 23 -0.75 10.42 -12.80
N LYS A 24 -1.91 10.05 -13.37
CA LYS A 24 -2.07 8.81 -14.13
C LYS A 24 -1.10 8.78 -15.32
N GLY A 25 -0.41 7.67 -15.53
CA GLY A 25 0.60 7.51 -16.57
C GLY A 25 2.01 7.96 -16.18
N ARG A 26 2.19 8.58 -15.00
CA ARG A 26 3.50 9.03 -14.49
C ARG A 26 3.80 8.50 -13.10
N ASP A 27 2.83 8.66 -12.20
CA ASP A 27 2.98 8.31 -10.78
C ASP A 27 2.18 7.05 -10.42
N TYR A 28 1.10 6.80 -11.15
CA TYR A 28 0.31 5.58 -11.04
C TYR A 28 -0.31 5.20 -12.40
N TRP A 29 -0.67 3.94 -12.54
CA TRP A 29 -1.30 3.37 -13.73
C TRP A 29 -2.45 2.47 -13.28
N VAL A 30 -3.52 2.48 -14.06
CA VAL A 30 -4.70 1.63 -13.84
C VAL A 30 -4.81 0.73 -15.05
N LEU A 31 -4.67 -0.57 -14.83
CA LEU A 31 -4.80 -1.60 -15.85
C LEU A 31 -5.99 -2.46 -15.47
N ASP A 32 -6.92 -2.60 -16.40
CA ASP A 32 -8.17 -3.32 -16.21
C ASP A 32 -8.12 -4.66 -16.96
N ASP A 33 -8.82 -5.66 -16.43
CA ASP A 33 -8.98 -7.00 -17.03
C ASP A 33 -7.62 -7.69 -17.26
N VAL A 34 -6.81 -7.63 -16.20
CA VAL A 34 -5.39 -7.97 -16.25
C VAL A 34 -5.18 -9.45 -16.42
N LEU A 35 -5.85 -10.28 -15.62
CA LEU A 35 -5.78 -11.73 -15.74
C LEU A 35 -6.81 -12.24 -16.76
N PRO A 36 -6.45 -13.24 -17.60
CA PRO A 36 -7.40 -13.86 -18.51
C PRO A 36 -8.50 -14.62 -17.76
N ASP A 37 -8.18 -15.17 -16.60
CA ASP A 37 -9.11 -15.91 -15.73
C ASP A 37 -8.84 -15.51 -14.27
N ALA A 38 -9.45 -14.42 -13.82
CA ALA A 38 -9.33 -13.97 -12.44
C ALA A 38 -10.12 -14.85 -11.48
N ASP A 39 -11.16 -15.53 -11.96
CA ASP A 39 -12.02 -16.39 -11.15
C ASP A 39 -11.24 -17.62 -10.70
N ALA A 40 -10.46 -18.25 -11.59
CA ALA A 40 -9.57 -19.35 -11.22
C ALA A 40 -8.55 -18.95 -10.14
N VAL A 41 -7.97 -17.74 -10.22
CA VAL A 41 -7.07 -17.22 -9.17
C VAL A 41 -7.81 -17.07 -7.85
N ARG A 42 -9.01 -16.49 -7.87
CA ARG A 42 -9.82 -16.28 -6.68
C ARG A 42 -10.21 -17.61 -6.04
N GLU A 43 -10.67 -18.58 -6.82
CA GLU A 43 -11.03 -19.92 -6.35
C GLU A 43 -9.84 -20.60 -5.66
N ARG A 44 -8.65 -20.54 -6.26
CA ARG A 44 -7.42 -21.07 -5.64
C ARG A 44 -7.08 -20.33 -4.34
N CYS A 45 -7.31 -19.02 -4.26
CA CYS A 45 -7.11 -18.26 -3.02
C CYS A 45 -8.09 -18.70 -1.92
N LEU A 46 -9.37 -18.88 -2.24
CA LEU A 46 -10.38 -19.29 -1.27
C LEU A 46 -10.18 -20.72 -0.76
N ALA A 47 -9.60 -21.59 -1.59
CA ALA A 47 -9.28 -22.96 -1.21
C ALA A 47 -8.05 -23.09 -0.29
N LYS A 48 -7.32 -22.00 -0.01
CA LYS A 48 -6.14 -22.02 0.86
C LYS A 48 -6.49 -22.26 2.33
N ASP A 49 -5.70 -23.08 2.97
CA ASP A 49 -5.70 -23.34 4.43
C ASP A 49 -4.42 -22.85 5.14
N ASP A 50 -3.42 -22.39 4.37
CA ASP A 50 -2.07 -22.01 4.82
C ASP A 50 -1.89 -20.52 5.14
N TRP A 51 -2.97 -19.86 5.57
CA TRP A 51 -2.98 -18.42 5.83
C TRP A 51 -2.13 -18.01 7.03
N VAL A 52 -1.16 -17.11 6.79
CA VAL A 52 -0.39 -16.42 7.85
C VAL A 52 -1.23 -15.27 8.41
N ARG A 53 -1.28 -15.16 9.74
CA ARG A 53 -2.16 -14.23 10.47
C ARG A 53 -1.45 -12.94 10.89
N GLY A 54 -2.04 -11.80 10.52
CA GLY A 54 -1.63 -10.46 10.93
C GLY A 54 -2.55 -9.87 11.99
N HIS A 55 -2.53 -8.56 12.19
CA HIS A 55 -3.51 -7.86 13.03
C HIS A 55 -4.95 -8.01 12.49
N PRO A 56 -5.99 -8.22 13.33
CA PRO A 56 -5.96 -8.24 14.79
C PRO A 56 -5.67 -9.62 15.40
N TYR A 57 -5.42 -10.64 14.58
CA TYR A 57 -5.20 -12.01 15.02
C TYR A 57 -3.86 -12.22 15.74
N THR A 58 -2.88 -11.35 15.46
CA THR A 58 -1.54 -11.33 16.05
C THR A 58 -1.09 -9.89 16.33
N SER A 59 0.09 -9.74 16.96
CA SER A 59 0.73 -8.43 17.22
C SER A 59 1.51 -7.87 16.01
N GLU A 60 1.40 -8.50 14.85
CA GLU A 60 2.02 -8.05 13.60
C GLU A 60 1.47 -6.68 13.16
N ALA A 61 2.32 -5.86 12.53
CA ALA A 61 1.92 -4.51 12.12
C ALA A 61 1.01 -4.48 10.88
N TRP A 62 1.01 -5.56 10.08
CA TRP A 62 0.22 -5.69 8.87
C TRP A 62 -1.12 -6.38 9.15
N PRO A 63 -2.21 -6.00 8.45
CA PRO A 63 -3.54 -6.50 8.77
C PRO A 63 -3.95 -7.75 8.00
N GLY A 64 -4.95 -8.44 8.54
CA GLY A 64 -5.68 -9.53 7.90
C GLY A 64 -4.87 -10.80 7.78
N LEU A 65 -5.09 -11.53 6.69
CA LEU A 65 -4.42 -12.79 6.39
C LEU A 65 -3.59 -12.66 5.13
N ARG A 66 -2.46 -13.38 5.06
CA ARG A 66 -1.57 -13.42 3.90
C ARG A 66 -1.21 -14.84 3.52
N ALA A 67 -1.06 -15.08 2.22
CA ALA A 67 -0.52 -16.32 1.67
C ALA A 67 0.41 -16.02 0.49
N MET A 68 1.44 -16.85 0.31
CA MET A 68 2.41 -16.75 -0.79
C MET A 68 2.73 -18.14 -1.34
N PRO A 69 2.84 -18.30 -2.68
CA PRO A 69 2.59 -17.28 -3.69
C PRO A 69 1.10 -16.99 -3.88
N GLY A 70 0.79 -15.78 -4.35
CA GLY A 70 -0.55 -15.34 -4.72
C GLY A 70 -0.95 -15.79 -6.12
N LEU A 71 -0.10 -15.47 -7.10
CA LEU A 71 -0.25 -15.85 -8.50
C LEU A 71 0.70 -16.98 -8.89
N GLU A 72 0.29 -17.77 -9.87
CA GLU A 72 1.14 -18.76 -10.54
C GLU A 72 2.19 -18.09 -11.44
N PRO A 73 3.28 -18.79 -11.81
CA PRO A 73 4.37 -18.19 -12.60
C PRO A 73 3.93 -17.53 -13.91
N ALA A 74 2.99 -18.14 -14.66
CA ALA A 74 2.51 -17.60 -15.93
C ALA A 74 1.66 -16.32 -15.75
N GLU A 75 0.86 -16.27 -14.69
CA GLU A 75 0.04 -15.13 -14.30
C GLU A 75 0.92 -13.97 -13.83
N LEU A 76 1.90 -14.24 -12.96
CA LEU A 76 2.89 -13.26 -12.52
C LEU A 76 3.70 -12.71 -13.70
N ALA A 77 4.20 -13.57 -14.58
CA ALA A 77 4.94 -13.14 -15.77
C ALA A 77 4.10 -12.23 -16.69
N ARG A 78 2.78 -12.44 -16.77
CA ARG A 78 1.87 -11.55 -17.49
C ARG A 78 1.76 -10.18 -16.82
N VAL A 79 1.57 -10.15 -15.50
CA VAL A 79 1.55 -8.90 -14.73
C VAL A 79 2.85 -8.12 -14.94
N GLU A 80 4.01 -8.77 -14.83
CA GLU A 80 5.32 -8.13 -15.01
C GLU A 80 5.56 -7.61 -16.43
N ARG A 81 5.05 -8.29 -17.47
CA ARG A 81 5.07 -7.74 -18.84
C ARG A 81 4.24 -6.47 -18.96
N LEU A 82 3.06 -6.43 -18.34
CA LEU A 82 2.19 -5.25 -18.34
C LEU A 82 2.81 -4.09 -17.56
N VAL A 83 3.43 -4.37 -16.41
CA VAL A 83 4.15 -3.38 -15.60
C VAL A 83 5.29 -2.75 -16.40
N ARG A 84 6.17 -3.56 -17.00
CA ARG A 84 7.26 -3.06 -17.87
C ARG A 84 6.75 -2.22 -19.02
N LYS A 85 5.67 -2.65 -19.69
CA LYS A 85 5.04 -1.87 -20.77
C LYS A 85 4.50 -0.53 -20.28
N ALA A 86 3.91 -0.48 -19.08
CA ALA A 86 3.32 0.73 -18.54
C ALA A 86 4.36 1.75 -18.05
N THR A 87 5.47 1.27 -17.47
CA THR A 87 6.49 2.12 -16.84
C THR A 87 7.68 2.41 -17.74
N GLY A 88 7.93 1.58 -18.76
CA GLY A 88 9.14 1.60 -19.56
C GLY A 88 10.35 0.95 -18.87
N ALA A 89 10.17 0.26 -17.75
CA ALA A 89 11.24 -0.46 -17.07
C ALA A 89 11.78 -1.60 -17.94
N GLY A 90 13.12 -1.69 -18.05
CA GLY A 90 13.78 -2.77 -18.80
C GLY A 90 13.73 -4.11 -18.06
N GLU A 91 13.85 -4.06 -16.74
CA GLU A 91 13.84 -5.23 -15.85
C GLU A 91 12.98 -4.93 -14.61
N LEU A 92 12.51 -5.99 -13.96
CA LEU A 92 11.88 -5.93 -12.65
C LEU A 92 12.51 -7.02 -11.78
N TRP A 93 12.84 -6.71 -10.53
CA TRP A 93 13.37 -7.70 -9.60
C TRP A 93 12.89 -7.46 -8.16
N VAL A 94 12.91 -8.52 -7.36
CA VAL A 94 12.63 -8.45 -5.92
C VAL A 94 13.95 -8.20 -5.18
N GLN A 95 14.04 -7.06 -4.50
CA GLN A 95 15.22 -6.70 -3.74
C GLN A 95 15.22 -7.38 -2.37
N ARG A 96 16.41 -7.85 -1.95
CA ARG A 96 16.65 -8.32 -0.58
C ARG A 96 17.12 -7.17 0.30
N ALA A 97 16.53 -7.10 1.50
CA ALA A 97 17.03 -6.26 2.58
C ALA A 97 18.37 -6.80 3.12
N PRO A 98 19.16 -5.98 3.84
CA PRO A 98 20.44 -6.42 4.42
C PRO A 98 20.34 -7.68 5.30
N GLY A 99 19.18 -7.92 5.94
CA GLY A 99 18.91 -9.13 6.72
C GLY A 99 18.38 -10.33 5.91
N GLY A 100 18.43 -10.28 4.58
CA GLY A 100 18.01 -11.36 3.68
C GLY A 100 16.51 -11.42 3.35
N GLY A 101 15.66 -10.79 4.17
CA GLY A 101 14.21 -10.72 3.90
C GLY A 101 13.86 -9.87 2.68
N THR A 102 12.67 -10.08 2.12
CA THR A 102 12.10 -9.28 1.02
C THR A 102 10.79 -8.65 1.48
N LEU A 103 10.27 -7.69 0.70
CA LEU A 103 8.85 -7.37 0.78
C LEU A 103 8.04 -8.61 0.35
N ASN A 104 6.80 -8.74 0.84
CA ASN A 104 5.89 -9.84 0.49
C ASN A 104 5.40 -9.69 -0.96
N HIS A 105 6.31 -9.89 -1.91
CA HIS A 105 6.06 -9.83 -3.35
C HIS A 105 5.25 -11.05 -3.81
N ASN A 106 4.28 -10.84 -4.70
CA ASN A 106 3.35 -11.87 -5.15
C ASN A 106 2.64 -12.54 -3.97
N CYS A 107 2.05 -11.71 -3.11
CA CYS A 107 1.35 -12.15 -1.90
C CYS A 107 -0.14 -11.83 -2.01
N VAL A 108 -1.00 -12.80 -1.78
CA VAL A 108 -2.42 -12.53 -1.59
C VAL A 108 -2.65 -12.11 -0.15
N GLN A 109 -3.39 -11.01 0.02
CA GLN A 109 -3.82 -10.48 1.29
C GLN A 109 -5.35 -10.34 1.30
N VAL A 110 -5.98 -10.78 2.38
CA VAL A 110 -7.42 -10.59 2.65
C VAL A 110 -7.57 -9.79 3.94
N VAL A 111 -8.36 -8.73 3.90
CA VAL A 111 -8.62 -7.87 5.06
C VAL A 111 -10.11 -7.54 5.13
N GLY A 112 -10.71 -7.80 6.28
CA GLY A 112 -12.12 -7.60 6.56
C GLY A 112 -12.46 -6.27 7.21
N GLU A 113 -13.76 -6.01 7.27
CA GLU A 113 -14.32 -4.90 8.06
C GLU A 113 -13.85 -5.01 9.52
N GLY A 114 -13.33 -3.90 10.07
CA GLY A 114 -12.87 -3.83 11.47
C GLY A 114 -11.51 -4.49 11.75
N GLU A 115 -10.87 -5.15 10.78
CA GLU A 115 -9.53 -5.71 10.97
C GLU A 115 -8.42 -4.66 10.86
N SER A 116 -8.72 -3.56 10.17
CA SER A 116 -7.81 -2.44 9.99
C SER A 116 -8.56 -1.17 9.59
N GLU A 117 -7.80 -0.08 9.57
CA GLU A 117 -8.21 1.24 9.10
C GLU A 117 -7.22 1.72 8.04
N PRO A 118 -7.52 2.78 7.27
CA PRO A 118 -6.53 3.39 6.40
C PRO A 118 -5.28 3.78 7.21
N ARG A 119 -4.13 3.22 6.81
CA ARG A 119 -2.81 3.48 7.40
C ARG A 119 -1.91 4.06 6.31
N PRO A 120 -1.90 5.39 6.10
CA PRO A 120 -1.03 6.04 5.13
C PRO A 120 0.44 5.71 5.38
N HIS A 121 1.11 5.16 4.38
CA HIS A 121 2.53 4.80 4.43
C HIS A 121 3.18 4.95 3.04
N THR A 122 4.50 4.78 3.00
CA THR A 122 5.23 4.53 1.75
C THR A 122 5.93 3.20 1.86
N ASP A 123 6.13 2.54 0.73
CA ASP A 123 7.03 1.39 0.67
C ASP A 123 8.49 1.88 0.69
N SER A 124 9.39 1.02 1.15
CA SER A 124 10.81 1.37 1.25
C SER A 124 11.41 1.59 -0.13
N ARG A 125 11.94 2.79 -0.40
CA ARG A 125 12.70 3.13 -1.61
C ARG A 125 13.93 2.25 -1.83
N ALA A 126 14.48 1.68 -0.77
CA ALA A 126 15.62 0.77 -0.86
C ALA A 126 15.23 -0.62 -1.38
N LEU A 127 13.93 -0.97 -1.35
CA LEU A 127 13.42 -2.30 -1.69
C LEU A 127 12.35 -2.30 -2.78
N CYS A 128 11.78 -1.13 -3.09
CA CYS A 128 10.67 -0.99 -4.01
C CYS A 128 10.74 0.34 -4.77
N ARG A 129 10.74 0.26 -6.10
CA ARG A 129 10.49 1.38 -7.01
C ARG A 129 9.02 1.45 -7.38
N TYR A 130 8.44 0.30 -7.73
CA TYR A 130 7.05 0.17 -8.14
C TYR A 130 6.32 -0.85 -7.27
N ALA A 131 5.18 -0.45 -6.74
CA ALA A 131 4.26 -1.33 -6.03
C ALA A 131 2.97 -1.48 -6.82
N ALA A 132 2.29 -2.61 -6.67
CA ALA A 132 0.99 -2.81 -7.28
C ALA A 132 0.03 -3.63 -6.42
N VAL A 133 -1.26 -3.39 -6.64
CA VAL A 133 -2.37 -4.08 -6.00
C VAL A 133 -3.31 -4.58 -7.11
N LEU A 134 -3.49 -5.89 -7.19
CA LEU A 134 -4.48 -6.54 -8.06
C LEU A 134 -5.70 -6.93 -7.23
N TYR A 135 -6.88 -6.44 -7.58
CA TYR A 135 -8.13 -6.73 -6.86
C TYR A 135 -8.77 -8.05 -7.33
N LEU A 136 -8.98 -8.98 -6.40
CA LEU A 136 -9.27 -10.40 -6.69
C LEU A 136 -10.63 -10.89 -6.20
N ASN A 137 -11.51 -10.03 -5.67
CA ASN A 137 -12.87 -10.43 -5.37
C ASN A 137 -13.92 -9.54 -6.05
N PRO A 138 -14.99 -10.12 -6.62
CA PRO A 138 -16.10 -9.37 -7.18
C PRO A 138 -16.97 -8.78 -6.05
N HIS A 139 -17.83 -7.84 -6.41
CA HIS A 139 -18.85 -7.26 -5.51
C HIS A 139 -18.31 -6.51 -4.27
N VAL A 140 -17.07 -6.04 -4.31
CA VAL A 140 -16.53 -5.15 -3.29
C VAL A 140 -16.95 -3.70 -3.55
N PRO A 141 -17.36 -2.93 -2.52
CA PRO A 141 -17.63 -1.51 -2.65
C PRO A 141 -16.47 -0.73 -3.28
N LYS A 142 -16.79 0.25 -4.13
CA LYS A 142 -15.79 1.04 -4.86
C LYS A 142 -14.83 1.80 -3.95
N ASP A 143 -15.27 2.13 -2.73
CA ASP A 143 -14.50 2.80 -1.69
C ASP A 143 -13.57 1.87 -0.89
N CYS A 144 -13.50 0.58 -1.23
CA CYS A 144 -12.49 -0.35 -0.72
C CYS A 144 -11.29 -0.49 -1.69
N GLY A 145 -10.99 0.57 -2.44
CA GLY A 145 -9.89 0.62 -3.40
C GLY A 145 -8.54 0.92 -2.74
N THR A 146 -7.79 1.82 -3.35
CA THR A 146 -6.53 2.36 -2.82
C THR A 146 -6.51 3.87 -3.01
N SER A 147 -6.09 4.58 -1.98
CA SER A 147 -5.99 6.04 -1.97
C SER A 147 -4.53 6.48 -1.82
N PHE A 148 -4.19 7.56 -2.50
CA PHE A 148 -2.99 8.35 -2.26
C PHE A 148 -3.34 9.51 -1.34
N TYR A 149 -2.45 9.81 -0.41
CA TYR A 149 -2.65 10.81 0.63
C TYR A 149 -1.61 11.89 0.55
N ARG A 150 -1.88 13.06 1.15
CA ARG A 150 -0.92 14.12 1.41
C ARG A 150 -1.05 14.62 2.84
N GLN A 151 0.01 15.21 3.37
CA GLN A 151 0.00 15.71 4.75
C GLN A 151 -1.05 16.81 4.94
N SER A 152 -1.77 16.71 6.04
CA SER A 152 -2.54 17.81 6.62
C SER A 152 -1.66 18.51 7.66
N LEU A 153 -1.52 19.83 7.55
CA LEU A 153 -0.71 20.64 8.44
C LEU A 153 -1.61 21.59 9.27
N PRO A 154 -1.13 22.08 10.42
CA PRO A 154 -1.87 23.03 11.24
C PRO A 154 -2.39 24.24 10.44
N GLY A 155 -3.60 24.69 10.78
CA GLY A 155 -4.26 25.81 10.09
C GLY A 155 -4.85 25.45 8.73
N GLY A 156 -5.12 24.16 8.45
CA GLY A 156 -5.76 23.70 7.22
C GLY A 156 -4.83 23.71 5.99
N ARG A 157 -3.52 23.92 6.19
CA ARG A 157 -2.54 23.89 5.12
C ARG A 157 -2.29 22.45 4.69
N LEU A 158 -1.96 22.25 3.42
CA LEU A 158 -1.62 20.94 2.89
C LEU A 158 -0.12 20.84 2.60
N GLY A 159 0.51 19.79 3.14
CA GLY A 159 1.90 19.43 2.86
C GLY A 159 2.02 18.48 1.67
N GLY A 160 3.11 17.73 1.63
CA GLY A 160 3.44 16.82 0.53
C GLY A 160 3.00 15.37 0.74
N ASN A 161 3.44 14.52 -0.19
CA ASN A 161 3.00 13.14 -0.32
C ASN A 161 4.09 12.19 -0.85
N VAL A 162 5.33 12.66 -0.98
CA VAL A 162 6.41 11.86 -1.57
C VAL A 162 7.56 11.75 -0.60
N VAL A 163 8.07 10.54 -0.41
CA VAL A 163 9.35 10.30 0.25
C VAL A 163 10.48 10.34 -0.78
N GLN A 164 11.55 11.05 -0.47
CA GLN A 164 12.72 11.21 -1.33
C GLN A 164 14.01 10.99 -0.52
N ALA A 165 15.15 10.91 -1.21
CA ALA A 165 16.45 10.82 -0.55
C ALA A 165 16.65 12.02 0.40
N PRO A 166 17.29 11.81 1.56
CA PRO A 166 17.99 10.59 1.99
C PRO A 166 17.10 9.51 2.62
N HIS A 167 15.80 9.75 2.80
CA HIS A 167 14.90 8.85 3.50
C HIS A 167 14.39 7.71 2.61
N ASN A 168 14.27 6.51 3.17
CA ASN A 168 13.76 5.34 2.46
C ASN A 168 12.25 5.19 2.58
N ASN A 169 11.65 5.66 3.66
CA ASN A 169 10.22 5.50 3.93
C ASN A 169 9.68 6.67 4.75
N LEU A 170 8.37 6.63 5.02
CA LEU A 170 7.64 7.71 5.68
C LEU A 170 8.09 7.90 7.14
N VAL A 171 8.40 6.81 7.85
CA VAL A 171 8.86 6.85 9.24
C VAL A 171 10.18 7.61 9.32
N GLU A 172 11.12 7.32 8.42
CA GLU A 172 12.40 8.03 8.34
C GLU A 172 12.22 9.51 7.97
N ALA A 173 11.32 9.80 7.02
CA ALA A 173 11.08 11.17 6.57
C ALA A 173 10.40 12.04 7.63
N LEU A 174 9.55 11.46 8.48
CA LEU A 174 8.88 12.18 9.57
C LEU A 174 9.63 12.12 10.90
N GLY A 175 10.60 11.21 11.04
CA GLY A 175 11.31 10.96 12.29
C GLY A 175 10.46 10.27 13.37
N THR A 176 9.28 9.75 13.02
CA THR A 176 8.36 9.09 13.97
C THR A 176 7.54 8.01 13.27
N ARG A 177 7.20 6.96 14.01
CA ARG A 177 6.23 5.93 13.60
C ARG A 177 4.79 6.35 13.89
N PHE A 178 4.60 7.23 14.86
CA PHE A 178 3.29 7.65 15.34
C PHE A 178 3.03 9.08 14.90
N VAL A 179 1.93 9.23 14.15
CA VAL A 179 1.38 10.52 13.72
C VAL A 179 -0.06 10.59 14.20
N SER A 180 -0.60 11.81 14.28
CA SER A 180 -2.02 11.99 14.55
C SER A 180 -2.88 11.33 13.45
N PRO A 181 -4.06 10.77 13.76
CA PRO A 181 -4.95 10.19 12.75
C PRO A 181 -5.34 11.15 11.62
N ASP A 182 -5.34 12.45 11.89
CA ASP A 182 -5.64 13.52 10.92
C ASP A 182 -4.40 14.07 10.20
N ALA A 183 -3.21 13.52 10.42
CA ALA A 183 -1.95 13.99 9.82
C ALA A 183 -1.91 13.84 8.29
N PHE A 184 -2.85 13.08 7.72
CA PHE A 184 -2.98 12.85 6.28
C PHE A 184 -4.43 13.01 5.83
N THR A 185 -4.59 13.56 4.64
CA THR A 185 -5.88 13.62 3.94
C THR A 185 -5.76 13.00 2.55
N GLU A 186 -6.85 12.45 2.06
CA GLU A 186 -6.91 11.83 0.74
C GLU A 186 -6.71 12.88 -0.35
N ASP A 187 -5.87 12.58 -1.34
CA ASP A 187 -5.60 13.45 -2.51
C ASP A 187 -6.20 12.82 -3.79
N VAL A 188 -5.93 11.54 -4.02
CA VAL A 188 -6.42 10.81 -5.19
C VAL A 188 -6.88 9.41 -4.76
N ARG A 189 -8.09 9.04 -5.17
CA ARG A 189 -8.65 7.69 -4.94
C ARG A 189 -8.72 6.91 -6.24
N VAL A 190 -8.28 5.66 -6.20
CA VAL A 190 -8.53 4.67 -7.26
C VAL A 190 -9.54 3.65 -6.72
N PRO A 191 -10.74 3.56 -7.31
CA PRO A 191 -11.77 2.68 -6.79
C PRO A 191 -11.41 1.21 -7.04
N HIS A 192 -11.86 0.36 -6.13
CA HIS A 192 -11.85 -1.09 -6.34
C HIS A 192 -12.62 -1.41 -7.63
N ARG A 193 -12.03 -2.29 -8.44
CA ARG A 193 -12.69 -2.98 -9.56
C ARG A 193 -12.09 -4.36 -9.63
N TYR A 194 -12.92 -5.38 -9.72
CA TYR A 194 -12.43 -6.75 -9.89
C TYR A 194 -11.54 -6.89 -11.13
N ASN A 195 -10.44 -7.65 -11.02
CA ASN A 195 -9.43 -7.85 -12.07
C ASN A 195 -8.73 -6.55 -12.55
N ARG A 196 -8.70 -5.51 -11.71
CA ARG A 196 -7.90 -4.31 -11.92
C ARG A 196 -6.58 -4.42 -11.17
N LEU A 197 -5.49 -4.09 -11.86
CA LEU A 197 -4.18 -3.80 -11.28
C LEU A 197 -4.01 -2.29 -11.17
N LEU A 198 -3.85 -1.80 -9.94
CA LEU A 198 -3.32 -0.47 -9.67
C LEU A 198 -1.80 -0.59 -9.45
N LEU A 199 -1.01 0.03 -10.32
CA LEU A 199 0.44 0.13 -10.24
C LEU A 199 0.82 1.57 -9.87
N TYR A 200 1.83 1.77 -9.03
CA TYR A 200 2.24 3.11 -8.61
C TYR A 200 3.70 3.18 -8.16
N ASN A 201 4.23 4.41 -8.14
CA ASN A 201 5.52 4.70 -7.52
C ASN A 201 5.42 4.45 -6.01
N ALA A 202 6.26 3.53 -5.52
CA ALA A 202 6.29 3.01 -4.16
C ALA A 202 6.48 4.10 -3.07
N ASN A 203 7.07 5.23 -3.44
CA ASN A 203 7.40 6.32 -2.53
C ASN A 203 6.30 7.39 -2.38
N LEU A 204 5.12 7.17 -2.97
CA LEU A 204 3.93 7.99 -2.74
C LEU A 204 3.23 7.52 -1.47
N VAL A 205 2.77 8.45 -0.64
CA VAL A 205 1.98 8.10 0.55
C VAL A 205 0.65 7.51 0.09
N HIS A 206 0.38 6.28 0.49
CA HIS A 206 -0.79 5.52 0.05
C HIS A 206 -1.35 4.62 1.16
N SER A 207 -2.58 4.15 0.98
CA SER A 207 -3.20 3.11 1.80
C SER A 207 -4.37 2.46 1.09
N ALA A 208 -4.84 1.32 1.60
CA ALA A 208 -6.18 0.86 1.25
C ALA A 208 -7.20 1.91 1.70
N THR A 209 -8.16 2.23 0.82
CA THR A 209 -9.17 3.25 1.13
C THR A 209 -10.14 2.80 2.21
N GLY A 210 -10.43 1.50 2.24
CA GLY A 210 -11.38 0.89 3.16
C GLY A 210 -11.32 -0.64 3.05
N TYR A 211 -11.99 -1.29 3.98
CA TYR A 211 -12.10 -2.75 4.06
C TYR A 211 -13.57 -3.14 4.22
N THR A 212 -13.92 -4.34 3.76
CA THR A 212 -15.30 -4.84 3.76
C THR A 212 -15.30 -6.33 4.04
N GLY A 213 -16.47 -6.89 4.34
CA GLY A 213 -16.68 -8.33 4.45
C GLY A 213 -16.21 -8.94 5.77
N ARG A 214 -16.87 -10.02 6.18
CA ARG A 214 -16.54 -10.76 7.41
C ARG A 214 -16.10 -12.19 7.14
N THR A 215 -16.58 -12.79 6.05
CA THR A 215 -16.10 -14.11 5.59
C THR A 215 -14.96 -13.96 4.58
N LEU A 216 -14.16 -15.01 4.38
CA LEU A 216 -12.99 -14.97 3.49
C LEU A 216 -13.34 -14.50 2.06
N GLU A 217 -14.53 -14.88 1.58
CA GLU A 217 -15.07 -14.58 0.25
C GLU A 217 -15.41 -13.10 0.07
N GLU A 218 -15.88 -12.47 1.13
CA GLU A 218 -16.32 -11.07 1.17
C GLU A 218 -15.18 -10.11 1.47
N LYS A 219 -14.18 -10.56 2.26
CA LYS A 219 -13.03 -9.74 2.66
C LYS A 219 -12.33 -9.14 1.45
N ARG A 220 -11.88 -7.89 1.55
CA ARG A 220 -11.11 -7.23 0.49
C ARG A 220 -9.88 -8.07 0.15
N MET A 221 -9.93 -8.75 -1.00
CA MET A 221 -8.88 -9.67 -1.45
C MET A 221 -8.04 -9.00 -2.52
N THR A 222 -6.73 -8.96 -2.29
CA THR A 222 -5.79 -8.39 -3.24
C THR A 222 -4.50 -9.20 -3.33
N ALA A 223 -3.96 -9.37 -4.53
CA ALA A 223 -2.56 -9.74 -4.69
C ALA A 223 -1.71 -8.46 -4.72
N VAL A 224 -0.65 -8.42 -3.92
CA VAL A 224 0.29 -7.28 -3.82
C VAL A 224 1.65 -7.65 -4.38
N PHE A 225 2.29 -6.66 -5.00
CA PHE A 225 3.56 -6.81 -5.69
C PHE A 225 4.48 -5.64 -5.41
N PHE A 226 5.78 -5.93 -5.31
CA PHE A 226 6.82 -4.95 -5.06
C PHE A 226 8.03 -5.26 -5.93
N TRP A 227 8.47 -4.29 -6.72
CA TRP A 227 9.61 -4.44 -7.62
C TRP A 227 10.56 -3.27 -7.49
N MET A 228 11.85 -3.56 -7.57
CA MET A 228 12.82 -2.62 -8.13
C MET A 228 12.76 -2.67 -9.65
N ALA A 229 13.28 -1.63 -10.29
CA ALA A 229 13.19 -1.42 -11.74
C ALA A 229 14.26 -0.44 -12.23
#